data_AF-A0A2X2TA49-F1
#
_entry.id   AF-A0A2X2TA49-F1
#
_cell.length_a   1.000
_cell.length_b   1.000
_cell.length_c   1.000
_cell.angle_alpha   90.00
_cell.angle_beta   90.00
_cell.angle_gamma   90.00
#
_symmetry.space_group_name_H-M   'P 1'
#
loop_
_entity.id
_entity.type
_entity.pdbx_description
1 polymer ?
#
loop_
_entity_poly.entity_id
_entity_poly.type
_entity_poly.pdbx_seq_one_letter_code
_entity_poly.pdbx_strand_id
1 'polypeptide(L)'
;MMENFKHTTVLLDEAVNGLNIRPDGIYIDGTFGRGGHSRLILSQLGEQGRLLAIDRDPQAIAAAAAIDDPRFSIIHGPFSALADYVRERELDGKIDGILLDLGVSSPQLE
;
A
#
# COMPACT_ATOMS: atom_id res chain seq x y z
N MET A 1 15.25 9.23 27.06
CA MET A 1 14.07 9.49 26.21
C MET A 1 14.29 8.74 24.92
N MET A 2 13.44 7.77 24.60
CA MET A 2 13.47 7.08 23.31
C MET A 2 12.76 7.99 22.32
N GLU A 3 13.53 8.59 21.42
CA GLU A 3 13.01 9.29 20.24
C GLU A 3 12.24 8.27 19.39
N ASN A 4 10.91 8.43 19.31
CA ASN A 4 10.09 7.70 18.35
C ASN A 4 10.45 8.24 16.96
N PHE A 5 11.35 7.57 16.25
CA PHE A 5 11.56 7.83 14.82
C PHE A 5 10.27 7.50 14.06
N LYS A 6 9.43 8.52 13.86
CA LYS A 6 8.35 8.45 12.87
C LYS A 6 9.00 8.51 11.50
N HIS A 7 9.05 7.36 10.83
CA HIS A 7 9.48 7.30 9.43
C HIS A 7 8.60 8.21 8.57
N THR A 8 9.20 9.22 7.94
CA THR A 8 8.56 10.07 6.94
C THR A 8 8.87 9.48 5.58
N THR A 9 7.83 9.06 4.86
CA THR A 9 7.95 8.52 3.50
C THR A 9 8.50 9.59 2.57
N VAL A 10 9.45 9.23 1.71
CA VAL A 10 10.02 10.12 0.70
C VAL A 10 9.04 10.25 -0.48
N LEU A 11 8.84 11.48 -1.00
CA LEU A 11 7.91 11.78 -2.11
C LEU A 11 6.47 11.31 -1.88
N LEU A 12 6.02 11.35 -0.62
CA LEU A 12 4.70 10.86 -0.20
C LEU A 12 3.56 11.50 -0.99
N ASP A 13 3.54 12.84 -1.06
CA ASP A 13 2.46 13.58 -1.70
C ASP A 13 2.51 13.45 -3.21
N GLU A 14 3.70 13.57 -3.82
CA GLU A 14 3.87 13.47 -5.27
C GLU A 14 3.50 12.10 -5.82
N ALA A 15 3.94 11.02 -5.14
CA ALA A 15 3.64 9.66 -5.55
C ALA A 15 2.12 9.36 -5.48
N VAL A 16 1.46 9.81 -4.41
CA VAL A 16 0.01 9.62 -4.27
C VAL A 16 -0.78 10.51 -5.23
N ASN A 17 -0.36 11.76 -5.45
CA ASN A 17 -0.98 12.64 -6.43
C ASN A 17 -0.90 12.07 -7.85
N GLY A 18 0.19 11.39 -8.19
CA GLY A 18 0.37 10.70 -9.47
C GLY A 18 -0.67 9.60 -9.74
N LEU A 19 -1.30 9.04 -8.70
CA LEU A 19 -2.35 8.03 -8.84
C LEU A 19 -3.70 8.61 -9.30
N ASN A 20 -3.89 9.93 -9.22
CA ASN A 20 -5.15 10.60 -9.56
C ASN A 20 -6.37 9.90 -8.90
N ILE A 21 -6.33 9.79 -7.57
CA ILE A 21 -7.27 8.95 -6.81
C ILE A 21 -8.72 9.40 -7.03
N ARG A 22 -9.54 8.42 -7.40
CA ARG A 22 -10.99 8.45 -7.42
C ARG A 22 -11.55 7.80 -6.16
N PRO A 23 -12.55 8.39 -5.49
CA PRO A 23 -13.10 7.87 -4.24
C PRO A 23 -13.61 6.41 -4.31
N ASP A 24 -14.09 5.98 -5.46
CA ASP A 24 -14.65 4.65 -5.71
C ASP A 24 -13.68 3.70 -6.45
N GLY A 25 -12.44 4.14 -6.66
CA GLY A 25 -11.44 3.36 -7.42
C GLY A 25 -10.77 2.24 -6.62
N ILE A 26 -10.09 1.37 -7.34
CA ILE A 26 -9.33 0.23 -6.80
C ILE A 26 -7.84 0.45 -7.07
N TYR A 27 -7.05 0.54 -5.99
CA TYR A 27 -5.62 0.84 -6.06
C TYR A 27 -4.79 -0.30 -5.49
N ILE A 28 -3.55 -0.41 -5.98
CA ILE A 28 -2.54 -1.32 -5.45
C ILE A 28 -1.36 -0.52 -4.90
N ASP A 29 -0.98 -0.78 -3.65
CA ASP A 29 0.32 -0.40 -3.08
C ASP A 29 1.20 -1.65 -3.08
N GLY A 30 2.09 -1.78 -4.07
CA GLY A 30 2.89 -3.00 -4.24
C GLY A 30 4.09 -3.10 -3.29
N THR A 31 4.31 -2.11 -2.42
CA THR A 31 5.48 -1.99 -1.55
C THR A 31 5.07 -1.38 -0.22
N PHE A 32 4.16 -2.05 0.50
CA PHE A 32 3.51 -1.52 1.70
C PHE A 32 4.48 -0.91 2.72
N GLY A 33 5.57 -1.61 3.02
CA GLY A 33 6.61 -1.20 3.95
C GLY A 33 6.09 -0.95 5.37
N ARG A 34 5.79 0.32 5.68
CA ARG A 34 5.20 0.75 6.96
C ARG A 34 3.85 1.45 6.80
N GLY A 35 3.27 1.40 5.60
CA GLY A 35 1.93 1.88 5.26
C GLY A 35 1.82 3.39 5.08
N GLY A 36 2.93 4.09 4.82
CA GLY A 36 2.92 5.55 4.62
C GLY A 36 2.03 5.95 3.44
N HIS A 37 2.34 5.46 2.24
CA HIS A 37 1.53 5.65 1.04
C HIS A 37 0.12 5.07 1.21
N SER A 38 0.02 3.81 1.66
CA SER A 38 -1.28 3.15 1.90
C SER A 38 -2.26 3.96 2.76
N ARG A 39 -1.82 4.57 3.87
CA ARG A 39 -2.69 5.39 4.71
C ARG A 39 -3.14 6.67 4.01
N LEU A 40 -2.25 7.31 3.25
CA LEU A 40 -2.61 8.51 2.49
C LEU A 40 -3.60 8.17 1.36
N ILE A 41 -3.41 7.05 0.66
CA ILE A 41 -4.37 6.53 -0.34
C ILE A 41 -5.74 6.29 0.31
N LEU A 42 -5.80 5.54 1.42
CA LEU A 42 -7.04 5.26 2.14
C LEU A 42 -7.78 6.51 2.61
N SER A 43 -7.05 7.57 2.99
CA SER A 43 -7.66 8.84 3.40
C SER A 43 -8.36 9.59 2.25
N GLN A 44 -8.01 9.27 1.00
CA GLN A 44 -8.61 9.87 -0.21
C GLN A 44 -9.70 8.98 -0.83
N LEU A 45 -9.76 7.70 -0.46
CA LEU A 45 -10.83 6.80 -0.89
C LEU A 45 -12.14 7.13 -0.14
N GLY A 46 -13.26 6.91 -0.84
CA GLY A 46 -14.59 6.86 -0.25
C GLY A 46 -14.96 5.47 0.23
N GLU A 47 -16.20 5.25 0.65
CA GLU A 47 -16.68 3.97 1.20
C GLU A 47 -16.63 2.81 0.21
N GLN A 48 -16.72 3.10 -1.10
CA GLN A 48 -16.68 2.10 -2.16
C GLN A 48 -15.28 1.85 -2.72
N GLY A 49 -14.31 2.69 -2.35
CA GLY A 49 -12.93 2.54 -2.77
C GLY A 49 -12.27 1.31 -2.12
N ARG A 50 -11.22 0.80 -2.75
CA ARG A 50 -10.45 -0.34 -2.24
C ARG A 50 -8.96 -0.13 -2.39
N LEU A 51 -8.21 -0.59 -1.40
CA LEU A 51 -6.76 -0.64 -1.44
C LEU A 51 -6.27 -2.07 -1.19
N LEU A 52 -5.55 -2.61 -2.16
CA LEU A 52 -4.80 -3.86 -2.04
C LEU A 52 -3.32 -3.56 -1.86
N ALA A 53 -2.79 -3.83 -0.68
CA ALA A 53 -1.36 -3.72 -0.42
C ALA A 53 -0.66 -5.06 -0.62
N ILE A 54 0.63 -5.02 -0.98
CA ILE A 54 1.50 -6.20 -1.12
C ILE A 54 2.82 -5.90 -0.43
N ASP A 55 3.34 -6.88 0.31
CA ASP A 55 4.73 -6.87 0.76
C ASP A 55 5.25 -8.28 0.96
N ARG A 56 6.56 -8.47 0.76
CA ARG A 56 7.25 -9.75 0.99
C ARG A 56 7.79 -9.88 2.41
N ASP A 57 7.97 -8.77 3.11
CA ASP A 57 8.54 -8.71 4.45
C ASP A 57 7.47 -9.03 5.52
N PRO A 58 7.63 -10.11 6.31
CA PRO A 58 6.69 -10.43 7.39
C PRO A 58 6.51 -9.31 8.42
N GLN A 59 7.50 -8.44 8.64
CA GLN A 59 7.37 -7.29 9.53
C GLN A 59 6.42 -6.23 8.95
N ALA A 60 6.41 -6.05 7.63
CA ALA A 60 5.46 -5.17 6.96
C ALA A 60 4.04 -5.71 7.11
N ILE A 61 3.86 -7.03 7.00
CA ILE A 61 2.57 -7.69 7.25
C ILE A 61 2.09 -7.50 8.69
N ALA A 62 2.99 -7.63 9.66
CA ALA A 62 2.66 -7.36 11.06
C ALA A 62 2.26 -5.88 11.28
N ALA A 63 2.95 -4.94 10.62
CA ALA A 63 2.61 -3.52 10.69
C ALA A 63 1.26 -3.19 10.04
N ALA A 64 0.84 -3.97 9.04
CA ALA A 64 -0.46 -3.81 8.37
C ALA A 64 -1.64 -4.07 9.31
N ALA A 65 -1.45 -4.86 10.37
CA ALA A 65 -2.48 -5.10 11.39
C ALA A 65 -2.90 -3.82 12.17
N ALA A 66 -2.12 -2.73 12.07
CA ALA A 66 -2.49 -1.44 12.64
C ALA A 66 -3.49 -0.64 11.76
N ILE A 67 -3.81 -1.13 10.56
CA ILE A 67 -4.82 -0.52 9.68
C ILE A 67 -6.12 -1.31 9.83
N ASP A 68 -7.06 -0.73 10.58
CA ASP A 68 -8.42 -1.27 10.76
C ASP A 68 -9.39 -0.53 9.82
N ASP A 69 -9.42 -0.96 8.56
CA ASP A 69 -10.29 -0.38 7.52
C ASP A 69 -10.83 -1.50 6.62
N PRO A 70 -12.15 -1.66 6.46
CA PRO A 70 -12.73 -2.73 5.63
C PRO A 70 -12.40 -2.61 4.15
N ARG A 71 -11.90 -1.46 3.69
CA ARG A 71 -11.48 -1.20 2.31
C ARG A 71 -10.04 -1.66 2.05
N PHE A 72 -9.29 -1.94 3.11
CA PHE A 72 -7.89 -2.32 3.06
C PHE A 72 -7.72 -3.83 3.12
N SER A 73 -6.78 -4.35 2.32
CA SER A 73 -6.32 -5.73 2.42
C SER A 73 -4.83 -5.81 2.12
N ILE A 74 -4.13 -6.78 2.70
CA ILE A 74 -2.69 -6.98 2.54
C ILE A 74 -2.42 -8.41 2.07
N ILE A 75 -1.51 -8.54 1.09
CA ILE A 75 -1.00 -9.82 0.62
C ILE A 75 0.45 -9.96 1.08
N HIS A 76 0.77 -11.10 1.70
CA HIS A 76 2.15 -11.50 1.94
C HIS A 76 2.71 -12.20 0.71
N GLY A 77 3.60 -11.53 -0.02
CA GLY A 77 4.23 -12.06 -1.21
C GLY A 77 4.98 -11.02 -2.03
N PRO A 78 5.70 -11.43 -3.09
CA PRO A 78 6.39 -10.50 -3.95
C PRO A 78 5.41 -9.76 -4.88
N PHE A 79 5.61 -8.46 -5.11
CA PHE A 79 4.85 -7.70 -6.11
C PHE A 79 4.97 -8.24 -7.54
N SER A 80 5.98 -9.09 -7.83
CA SER A 80 6.12 -9.74 -9.14
C SER A 80 4.97 -10.70 -9.45
N ALA A 81 4.23 -11.16 -8.44
CA ALA A 81 3.03 -11.98 -8.57
C ALA A 81 1.72 -11.15 -8.63
N LEU A 82 1.82 -9.82 -8.78
CA LEU A 82 0.66 -8.91 -8.79
C LEU A 82 -0.43 -9.36 -9.76
N ALA A 83 -0.07 -9.78 -10.97
CA ALA A 83 -1.04 -10.22 -11.98
C ALA A 83 -1.87 -11.43 -11.52
N ASP A 84 -1.26 -12.36 -10.76
CA ASP A 84 -1.95 -13.51 -10.22
C ASP A 84 -2.87 -13.10 -9.08
N TYR A 85 -2.42 -12.22 -8.19
CA TYR A 85 -3.24 -11.69 -7.10
C TYR A 85 -4.48 -10.94 -7.57
N VAL A 86 -4.34 -10.16 -8.66
CA VAL A 86 -5.44 -9.46 -9.32
C VAL A 86 -6.44 -10.46 -9.90
N ARG A 87 -5.96 -11.50 -10.58
CA ARG A 87 -6.81 -12.55 -11.18
C ARG A 87 -7.56 -13.37 -10.14
N GLU A 88 -6.88 -13.80 -9.08
CA GLU A 88 -7.48 -14.55 -7.97
C GLU A 88 -8.63 -13.80 -7.28
N ARG A 89 -8.63 -12.47 -7.35
CA ARG A 89 -9.66 -11.59 -6.75
C ARG A 89 -10.67 -11.07 -7.77
N GLU A 90 -10.61 -11.56 -9.02
CA GLU A 90 -11.48 -11.14 -10.12
C GLU A 90 -11.42 -9.62 -10.39
N LEU A 91 -10.21 -9.04 -10.27
CA LEU A 91 -9.93 -7.61 -10.45
C LEU A 91 -9.33 -7.26 -11.81
N ASP A 92 -9.21 -8.21 -12.74
CA ASP A 92 -8.71 -7.97 -14.09
C ASP A 92 -9.46 -6.82 -14.79
N GLY A 93 -8.72 -5.82 -15.26
CA GLY A 93 -9.28 -4.63 -15.91
C GLY A 93 -9.99 -3.64 -14.99
N LYS A 94 -9.93 -3.83 -13.66
CA LYS A 94 -10.61 -2.97 -12.67
C LYS A 94 -9.67 -2.10 -11.83
N ILE A 95 -8.36 -2.22 -12.01
CA ILE A 95 -7.36 -1.47 -11.23
C ILE A 95 -7.21 -0.07 -11.81
N ASP A 96 -7.44 0.96 -10.99
CA ASP A 96 -7.35 2.38 -11.39
C ASP A 96 -5.94 2.95 -11.23
N GLY A 97 -5.12 2.36 -10.35
CA GLY A 97 -3.74 2.80 -10.15
C GLY A 97 -2.88 1.82 -9.36
N ILE A 98 -1.57 1.85 -9.62
CA ILE A 98 -0.57 1.01 -8.94
C ILE A 98 0.57 1.93 -8.51
N LEU A 99 0.93 1.87 -7.23
CA LEU A 99 2.10 2.53 -6.65
C LEU A 99 3.18 1.50 -6.33
N LEU A 100 4.42 1.78 -6.73
CA LEU A 100 5.60 1.00 -6.39
C LEU A 100 6.69 1.96 -5.91
N ASP A 101 6.98 1.92 -4.62
CA ASP A 101 8.10 2.63 -3.99
C ASP A 101 9.30 1.67 -3.92
N LEU A 102 10.14 1.71 -4.96
CA LEU A 102 11.22 0.76 -5.14
C LEU A 102 12.43 1.14 -4.30
N GLY A 103 12.81 0.24 -3.39
CA GLY A 103 13.98 0.40 -2.55
C GLY A 103 13.97 -0.57 -1.39
N VAL A 104 14.83 -0.29 -0.42
CA VAL A 104 14.81 -0.96 0.89
C VAL A 104 14.18 -0.02 1.90
N SER A 105 13.35 -0.56 2.79
CA SER A 105 12.75 0.24 3.85
C SER A 105 13.80 0.57 4.91
N SER A 106 13.68 1.71 5.60
CA SER A 106 14.64 2.12 6.65
C SER A 106 14.93 1.01 7.69
N PRO A 107 13.94 0.22 8.17
CA PRO A 107 14.20 -0.87 9.12
C PRO A 107 14.98 -2.06 8.55
N GLN A 108 15.18 -2.13 7.23
CA GLN A 108 16.02 -3.17 6.59
C GLN A 108 17.48 -2.73 6.48
N LEU A 109 17.76 -1.44 6.67
CA LEU A 109 19.10 -0.86 6.67
C LEU A 109 19.69 -0.70 8.08
N GLU A 110 18.85 -0.82 9.12
CA GLU A 110 19.21 -0.82 10.55
C GLU A 110 19.32 -2.24 11.09
#